data_AF-A0A6C1RWG3-F1
#
_entry.id   AF-A0A6C1RWG3-F1
#
_cell.length_a   1.000
_cell.length_b   1.000
_cell.length_c   1.000
_cell.angle_alpha   90.00
_cell.angle_beta   90.00
_cell.angle_gamma   90.00
#
_symmetry.space_group_name_H-M   'P 1'
#
loop_
_entity.id
_entity.type
_entity.pdbx_description
1 polymer ?
#
loop_
_entity_poly.entity_id
_entity_poly.type
_entity_poly.pdbx_seq_one_letter_code
_entity_poly.pdbx_strand_id
1 'polypeptide(L)'
;MRFTLLTLFPEPIEAYFDSSIMARAVQKGLVEYRCVNIRDFATDVHRTCDDAPYGGGAGMVLKAEPLAAALDSVAADSRHTVYPTPSGSPLSTALIERLCGHNELVLICGRYEGIDQRIIDLYVDDE
;
A
#
# COMPACT_ATOMS: atom_id res chain seq x y z
N MET A 1 -2.64 -12.60 -11.63
CA MET A 1 -2.81 -11.25 -11.05
C MET A 1 -1.79 -11.08 -9.94
N ARG A 2 -1.17 -9.90 -9.82
CA ARG A 2 -0.16 -9.60 -8.80
C ARG A 2 -0.63 -8.51 -7.85
N PHE A 3 -0.31 -8.64 -6.56
CA PHE A 3 -0.52 -7.61 -5.55
C PHE A 3 0.82 -7.16 -4.98
N THR A 4 1.13 -5.87 -5.06
CA THR A 4 2.29 -5.27 -4.40
C THR A 4 1.80 -4.40 -3.26
N LEU A 5 2.08 -4.79 -2.02
CA LEU A 5 1.53 -4.15 -0.81
C LEU A 5 2.62 -3.35 -0.09
N LEU A 6 2.46 -2.03 -0.02
CA LEU A 6 3.33 -1.16 0.75
C LEU A 6 2.78 -1.03 2.17
N THR A 7 3.54 -1.47 3.16
CA THR A 7 3.08 -1.53 4.55
C THR A 7 4.21 -1.31 5.53
N LEU A 8 3.88 -0.90 6.77
CA LEU A 8 4.82 -0.91 7.89
C LEU A 8 4.88 -2.26 8.62
N PHE A 9 3.99 -3.19 8.26
CA PHE A 9 3.79 -4.50 8.90
C PHE A 9 3.55 -5.57 7.82
N PRO A 10 4.61 -6.09 7.20
CA PRO A 10 4.50 -7.13 6.17
C PRO A 10 4.02 -8.48 6.72
N GLU A 11 4.40 -8.84 7.95
CA GLU A 11 4.25 -10.18 8.50
C GLU A 11 2.78 -10.65 8.57
N PRO A 12 1.80 -9.83 8.99
CA PRO A 12 0.40 -10.25 8.99
C PRO A 12 -0.16 -10.51 7.59
N ILE A 13 0.34 -9.77 6.58
CA ILE A 13 -0.10 -9.92 5.18
C ILE A 13 0.49 -11.21 4.61
N GLU A 14 1.79 -11.44 4.82
CA GLU A 14 2.48 -12.67 4.42
C GLU A 14 1.79 -13.89 5.03
N ALA A 15 1.47 -13.85 6.32
CA ALA A 15 0.74 -14.92 7.00
C ALA A 15 -0.62 -15.25 6.36
N TYR A 16 -1.34 -14.24 5.83
CA TYR A 16 -2.59 -14.44 5.11
C TYR A 16 -2.37 -15.20 3.79
N PHE A 17 -1.34 -14.82 3.04
CA PHE A 17 -1.01 -15.48 1.77
C PHE A 17 -0.38 -16.86 1.95
N ASP A 18 0.17 -17.16 3.12
CA ASP A 18 0.74 -18.47 3.45
C ASP A 18 -0.27 -19.44 4.07
N SER A 19 -1.54 -19.02 4.18
CA SER A 19 -2.61 -19.80 4.83
C SER A 19 -3.71 -20.27 3.86
N SER A 20 -4.20 -21.49 4.10
CA SER A 20 -5.45 -22.01 3.52
C SER A 20 -5.53 -21.92 1.98
N ILE A 21 -6.65 -21.40 1.44
CA ILE A 21 -6.91 -21.27 0.00
C ILE A 21 -5.95 -20.31 -0.69
N MET A 22 -5.50 -19.26 0.00
CA MET A 22 -4.55 -18.29 -0.55
C MET A 22 -3.18 -18.92 -0.76
N ALA A 23 -2.68 -19.70 0.20
CA ALA A 23 -1.44 -20.46 0.04
C ALA A 23 -1.47 -21.35 -1.20
N ARG A 24 -2.58 -22.06 -1.42
CA ARG A 24 -2.76 -22.91 -2.60
C ARG A 24 -2.80 -22.11 -3.90
N ALA A 25 -3.40 -20.92 -3.88
CA ALA A 25 -3.44 -20.03 -5.05
C ALA A 25 -2.03 -19.51 -5.41
N VAL A 26 -1.25 -19.11 -4.40
CA VAL A 26 0.15 -18.67 -4.57
C VAL A 26 1.03 -19.82 -5.06
N GLN A 27 0.97 -21.00 -4.43
CA GLN A 27 1.74 -22.18 -4.85
C GLN A 27 1.45 -22.63 -6.28
N LYS A 28 0.23 -22.38 -6.77
CA LYS A 28 -0.18 -22.68 -8.15
C LYS A 28 0.10 -21.55 -9.14
N GLY A 29 0.66 -20.42 -8.68
CA GLY A 29 0.91 -19.24 -9.51
C GLY A 29 -0.36 -18.54 -10.01
N LEU A 30 -1.51 -18.77 -9.38
CA LEU A 30 -2.77 -18.09 -9.75
C LEU A 30 -2.79 -16.65 -9.23
N VAL A 31 -2.13 -16.43 -8.09
CA VAL A 31 -1.95 -15.13 -7.45
C VAL A 31 -0.48 -14.98 -7.10
N GLU A 32 0.09 -13.82 -7.41
CA GLU A 32 1.41 -13.41 -6.94
C GLU A 32 1.23 -12.26 -5.93
N TYR A 33 2.06 -12.21 -4.91
CA TYR A 33 2.08 -11.08 -3.99
C TYR A 33 3.51 -10.67 -3.62
N ARG A 34 3.70 -9.41 -3.27
CA ARG A 34 4.95 -8.85 -2.76
C ARG A 34 4.62 -7.85 -1.67
N CYS A 35 5.19 -8.04 -0.49
CA CYS A 35 5.17 -7.01 0.55
C CYS A 35 6.41 -6.13 0.43
N VAL A 36 6.22 -4.81 0.54
CA VAL A 36 7.28 -3.81 0.55
C VAL A 36 7.19 -3.09 1.89
N ASN A 37 8.21 -3.27 2.73
CA ASN A 37 8.26 -2.61 4.02
C ASN A 37 8.72 -1.16 3.84
N ILE A 38 7.84 -0.20 4.13
CA ILE A 38 8.13 1.23 3.96
C ILE A 38 9.31 1.66 4.86
N ARG A 39 9.54 0.96 5.98
CA ARG A 39 10.67 1.23 6.90
C ARG A 39 12.04 1.04 6.27
N ASP A 40 12.14 0.24 5.22
CA ASP A 40 13.42 0.02 4.53
C ASP A 40 13.82 1.20 3.64
N PHE A 41 12.92 2.18 3.45
CA PHE A 41 13.14 3.39 2.66
C PHE A 41 13.32 4.65 3.52
N ALA A 42 13.23 4.52 4.84
CA ALA A 42 13.55 5.61 5.75
C ALA A 42 15.06 5.84 5.82
N THR A 43 15.48 7.10 5.81
CA THR A 43 16.90 7.49 5.71
C THR A 43 17.58 7.72 7.05
N ASP A 44 16.81 7.83 8.14
CA ASP A 44 17.33 8.06 9.48
C ASP A 44 17.62 6.74 10.22
N VAL A 45 18.43 6.82 11.28
CA VAL A 45 18.89 5.65 12.05
C VAL A 45 17.73 4.93 12.75
N HIS A 46 16.64 5.63 13.06
CA HIS A 46 15.47 5.05 13.72
C HIS A 46 14.44 4.50 12.73
N ARG A 47 14.69 4.62 11.42
CA ARG A 47 13.78 4.23 10.34
C ARG A 47 12.38 4.82 10.55
N THR A 48 12.34 6.12 10.81
CA THR A 48 11.11 6.86 11.09
C THR A 48 10.29 7.01 9.81
N CYS A 49 9.04 6.56 9.87
CA CYS A 49 8.10 6.63 8.74
C CYS A 49 6.90 7.52 9.02
N ASP A 50 6.86 8.20 10.15
CA ASP A 50 5.76 9.06 10.57
C ASP A 50 6.25 10.42 11.03
N ASP A 51 5.42 11.44 10.86
CA ASP A 51 5.69 12.80 11.34
C ASP A 51 4.40 13.50 11.77
N ALA A 52 4.53 14.57 12.54
CA ALA A 52 3.40 15.39 12.92
C ALA A 52 2.83 16.12 11.70
N PRO A 53 1.50 16.26 11.57
CA PRO A 53 0.91 16.99 10.47
C PRO A 53 1.26 18.48 10.55
N TYR A 54 1.62 19.07 9.40
CA TYR A 54 1.73 20.53 9.29
C TYR A 54 0.38 21.20 9.60
N GLY A 55 0.42 22.34 10.30
CA GLY A 55 -0.78 23.00 10.82
C GLY A 55 -1.19 22.55 12.23
N GLY A 56 -0.55 21.51 12.76
CA GLY A 56 -0.83 20.97 14.09
C GLY A 56 -2.02 20.01 14.11
N GLY A 57 -2.40 19.55 15.31
CA GLY A 57 -3.39 18.49 15.50
C GLY A 57 -2.84 17.37 16.38
N ALA A 58 -3.69 16.40 16.72
CA ALA A 58 -3.26 15.17 17.38
C ALA A 58 -2.89 14.11 16.33
N GLY A 59 -2.06 13.16 16.72
CA GLY A 59 -1.68 12.03 15.87
C GLY A 59 -0.48 12.31 14.97
N MET A 60 -0.19 11.35 14.10
CA MET A 60 0.92 11.37 13.14
C MET A 60 0.38 11.04 11.76
N VAL A 61 1.10 11.40 10.71
CA VAL A 61 0.84 10.99 9.33
C VAL A 61 2.05 10.26 8.77
N LEU A 62 1.81 9.33 7.85
CA LEU A 62 2.90 8.61 7.21
C LEU A 62 3.71 9.57 6.32
N LYS A 63 5.03 9.59 6.51
CA LYS A 63 5.94 10.52 5.84
C LYS A 63 5.96 10.29 4.33
N ALA A 64 5.94 11.41 3.60
CA ALA A 64 5.97 11.39 2.15
C ALA A 64 7.27 10.77 1.60
N GLU A 65 8.44 11.11 2.15
CA GLU A 65 9.73 10.69 1.59
C GLU A 65 9.95 9.17 1.55
N PRO A 66 9.85 8.43 2.67
CA PRO A 66 10.01 6.97 2.64
C PRO A 66 8.90 6.27 1.84
N LEU A 67 7.67 6.81 1.85
CA LEU A 67 6.57 6.25 1.08
C LEU A 67 6.77 6.43 -0.44
N ALA A 68 7.16 7.62 -0.87
CA ALA A 68 7.48 7.90 -2.28
C ALA A 68 8.62 6.99 -2.76
N ALA A 69 9.71 6.88 -1.99
CA ALA A 69 10.82 6.00 -2.34
C ALA A 69 10.40 4.52 -2.44
N ALA A 70 9.48 4.07 -1.56
CA ALA A 70 8.92 2.72 -1.63
C ALA A 70 8.05 2.53 -2.89
N LEU A 71 7.22 3.52 -3.25
CA LEU A 71 6.38 3.53 -4.45
C LEU A 71 7.22 3.52 -5.73
N ASP A 72 8.27 4.34 -5.79
CA ASP A 72 9.22 4.40 -6.89
C ASP A 72 9.95 3.07 -7.10
N SER A 73 10.31 2.39 -5.99
CA SER A 73 10.99 1.08 -6.05
C SER A 73 10.15 -0.02 -6.73
N VAL A 74 8.84 0.21 -6.83
CA VAL A 74 7.89 -0.66 -7.50
C VAL A 74 7.20 0.05 -8.66
N ALA A 75 7.82 1.09 -9.24
CA ALA A 75 7.33 1.89 -10.37
C ALA A 75 5.80 2.06 -10.34
N ALA A 76 5.30 2.54 -9.19
CA ALA A 76 3.87 2.66 -8.91
C ALA A 76 3.16 3.61 -9.88
N ASP A 77 3.88 4.59 -10.43
CA ASP A 77 3.45 5.52 -11.48
C ASP A 77 2.99 4.84 -12.79
N SER A 78 3.48 3.63 -13.05
CA SER A 78 3.15 2.82 -14.22
C SER A 78 2.16 1.68 -13.93
N ARG A 79 1.67 1.60 -12.70
CA ARG A 79 0.80 0.54 -12.19
C ARG A 79 -0.45 1.15 -11.59
N HIS A 80 -1.50 0.33 -11.48
CA HIS A 80 -2.73 0.81 -10.86
C HIS A 80 -2.58 0.78 -9.34
N THR A 81 -2.61 1.96 -8.73
CA THR A 81 -2.31 2.14 -7.31
C THR A 81 -3.57 2.53 -6.54
N VAL A 82 -3.86 1.75 -5.51
CA VAL A 82 -5.06 1.88 -4.68
C VAL A 82 -4.63 2.22 -3.25
N TYR A 83 -5.28 3.22 -2.65
CA TYR A 83 -5.12 3.58 -1.25
C TYR A 83 -6.41 3.29 -0.47
N PRO A 84 -6.53 2.13 0.20
CA PRO A 84 -7.68 1.83 1.03
C PRO A 84 -7.81 2.85 2.17
N THR A 85 -8.85 3.68 2.12
CA THR A 85 -9.07 4.76 3.09
C THR A 85 -10.55 4.88 3.48
N PRO A 86 -10.88 5.28 4.74
CA PRO A 86 -12.27 5.48 5.16
C PRO A 86 -13.04 6.53 4.37
N SER A 87 -12.33 7.46 3.74
CA SER A 87 -12.90 8.52 2.90
C SER A 87 -13.10 8.11 1.43
N GLY A 88 -12.70 6.88 1.08
CA GLY A 88 -12.74 6.34 -0.26
C GLY A 88 -14.10 5.80 -0.69
N SER A 89 -14.16 5.30 -1.92
CA SER A 89 -15.34 4.64 -2.46
C SER A 89 -15.58 3.30 -1.76
N PRO A 90 -16.81 3.01 -1.29
CA PRO A 90 -17.12 1.73 -0.68
C PRO A 90 -16.81 0.56 -1.63
N LEU A 91 -16.13 -0.46 -1.11
CA LEU A 91 -15.80 -1.66 -1.87
C LEU A 91 -17.09 -2.39 -2.29
N SER A 92 -17.28 -2.54 -3.60
CA SER A 92 -18.43 -3.22 -4.20
C SER A 92 -17.96 -4.26 -5.21
N THR A 93 -18.85 -5.20 -5.57
CA THR A 93 -18.55 -6.21 -6.60
C THR A 93 -18.14 -5.55 -7.93
N ALA A 94 -18.82 -4.46 -8.33
CA ALA A 94 -18.48 -3.73 -9.54
C ALA A 94 -17.08 -3.10 -9.50
N LEU A 95 -16.67 -2.59 -8.33
CA LEU A 95 -15.31 -2.09 -8.13
C LEU A 95 -14.28 -3.22 -8.22
N ILE A 96 -14.55 -4.36 -7.58
CA ILE A 96 -13.66 -5.53 -7.63
C ILE A 96 -13.50 -6.02 -9.08
N GLU A 97 -14.58 -6.13 -9.84
CA GLU A 97 -14.54 -6.55 -11.25
C GLU A 97 -13.68 -5.60 -12.11
N ARG A 98 -13.78 -4.29 -11.88
CA ARG A 98 -12.92 -3.30 -12.53
C ARG A 98 -11.46 -3.50 -12.15
N LEU A 99 -11.15 -3.62 -10.86
CA LEU A 99 -9.79 -3.81 -10.36
C LEU A 99 -9.16 -5.13 -10.84
N CYS A 100 -9.96 -6.19 -11.01
CA CYS A 100 -9.52 -7.47 -11.60
C CYS A 100 -9.11 -7.36 -13.08
N GLY A 101 -9.45 -6.28 -13.78
CA GLY A 101 -8.98 -6.00 -15.13
C GLY A 101 -7.49 -5.65 -15.22
N HIS A 102 -6.84 -5.35 -14.08
CA HIS A 102 -5.42 -5.02 -14.02
C HIS A 102 -4.56 -6.26 -13.77
N ASN A 103 -3.41 -6.34 -14.44
CA ASN A 103 -2.45 -7.43 -14.25
C ASN A 103 -1.78 -7.37 -12.87
N GLU A 104 -1.54 -6.16 -12.38
CA GLU A 104 -0.91 -5.87 -11.09
C GLU A 104 -1.62 -4.68 -10.43
N LEU A 105 -1.85 -4.79 -9.12
CA LEU A 105 -2.31 -3.71 -8.26
C LEU A 105 -1.23 -3.38 -7.23
N VAL A 106 -0.97 -2.09 -7.03
CA VAL A 106 -0.18 -1.57 -5.92
C VAL A 106 -1.14 -1.09 -4.83
N LEU A 107 -0.95 -1.53 -3.59
CA LEU A 107 -1.82 -1.22 -2.46
C LEU A 107 -1.01 -0.47 -1.39
N ILE A 108 -1.44 0.74 -1.05
CA ILE A 108 -0.83 1.53 0.03
C ILE A 108 -1.56 1.24 1.34
N CYS A 109 -0.94 0.49 2.25
CA CYS A 109 -1.52 0.24 3.56
C CYS A 109 -1.24 1.42 4.50
N GLY A 110 -2.19 2.35 4.58
CA GLY A 110 -2.13 3.50 5.48
C GLY A 110 -2.01 3.13 6.96
N ARG A 111 -1.47 4.06 7.75
CA ARG A 111 -1.35 3.99 9.22
C ARG A 111 -1.51 5.38 9.81
N TYR A 112 -1.63 5.44 11.13
CA TYR A 112 -1.79 6.68 11.89
C TYR A 112 -3.06 7.43 11.43
N GLU A 113 -2.99 8.74 11.25
CA GLU A 113 -4.12 9.54 10.73
C GLU A 113 -4.24 9.50 9.19
N GLY A 114 -3.31 8.84 8.49
CA GLY A 114 -3.32 8.72 7.03
C GLY A 114 -1.94 8.92 6.40
N ILE A 115 -1.95 9.28 5.12
CA ILE A 115 -0.75 9.57 4.32
C ILE A 115 -0.76 11.05 3.88
N ASP A 116 0.40 11.57 3.50
CA ASP A 116 0.51 12.92 2.95
C ASP A 116 -0.29 13.07 1.64
N GLN A 117 -1.09 14.13 1.51
CA GLN A 117 -1.93 14.40 0.33
C GLN A 117 -1.13 14.38 -0.98
N ARG A 118 0.14 14.81 -0.96
CA ARG A 118 0.98 14.81 -2.16
C ARG A 118 1.21 13.40 -2.71
N ILE A 119 1.19 12.38 -1.86
CA ILE A 119 1.29 10.99 -2.31
C ILE A 119 0.02 10.56 -3.03
N ILE A 120 -1.14 10.96 -2.52
CA ILE A 120 -2.43 10.70 -3.16
C ILE A 120 -2.44 11.32 -4.56
N ASP A 121 -2.12 12.62 -4.64
CA ASP A 121 -2.15 13.38 -5.88
C ASP A 121 -1.17 12.86 -6.96
N LEU A 122 -0.04 12.27 -6.54
CA LEU A 122 1.02 11.83 -7.45
C LEU A 122 0.92 10.36 -7.86
N TYR A 123 0.40 9.49 -6.98
CA TYR A 123 0.50 8.04 -7.18
C TYR A 123 -0.84 7.32 -7.15
N VAL A 124 -1.89 7.86 -6.51
CA VAL A 124 -3.11 7.10 -6.24
C VAL A 124 -4.13 7.28 -7.36
N ASP A 125 -4.60 6.17 -7.93
CA ASP A 125 -5.67 6.16 -8.93
C ASP A 125 -7.05 5.98 -8.30
N ASP A 126 -7.13 5.24 -7.19
CA ASP A 126 -8.37 4.89 -6.50
C ASP A 126 -8.19 4.92 -4.97
N GLU A 127 -9.16 5.52 -4.29
CA GLU A 127 -9.30 5.57 -2.82
C GLU A 127 -10.53 4.78 -2.36
#